data_AF-A0A5N5MCX8-F1
#
_entry.id   AF-A0A5N5MCX8-F1
#
_cell.length_a   1.000
_cell.length_b   1.000
_cell.length_c   1.000
_cell.angle_alpha   90.00
_cell.angle_beta   90.00
_cell.angle_gamma   90.00
#
_symmetry.space_group_name_H-M   'P 1'
#
loop_
_entity.id
_entity.type
_entity.pdbx_description
1 polymer ?
#
loop_
_entity_poly.entity_id
_entity_poly.type
_entity_poly.pdbx_seq_one_letter_code
_entity_poly.pdbx_strand_id
1 'polypeptide(L)'
;MTTSKRVQDRSTTKRVQDLEIVTEKWKIVSKVKAVMEILNEEPEMIVPVRNLERHRIKINLPKPHKISDFLRKSPKLFELYKDQRGLLWCGMTKEAEDLVEEEGRLIEESSDKVAEYVTRCLMMSADRRLRLDKIANFRRDFGLPVDFRDKWVHRYPELFKVVDVVNEVSYLELVSWNPEWAITELEKRVLGVNGSSNHQPGMLSLSFPLRFPSNYKKVYRHREKIDHFQKRSYLSPYADAKGLTAGSLEFDKRAVAIMHELLSFTLEKRLVTDHLTHFRREFVMPQKLMRLLLKHMGIFYVSERGKRFSVFLTEAYEGQELINKCPLVDWREKLLSLVGYREKKKKILTFGDLSDLEDSGLIESSSEHENISMHLGHEDTMAGVEDDLLAGNDEMNIGEIGLANWNSEKS
;
A
#
# COMPACT_ATOMS: atom_id res chain seq x y z
N MET A 1 26.05 -11.16 18.87
CA MET A 1 25.61 -10.50 17.63
C MET A 1 24.40 -11.23 17.07
N THR A 2 23.19 -10.73 17.34
CA THR A 2 21.95 -11.31 16.79
C THR A 2 21.89 -11.00 15.29
N THR A 3 21.97 -12.04 14.46
CA THR A 3 21.82 -11.89 13.01
C THR A 3 20.39 -11.47 12.71
N SER A 4 20.20 -10.18 12.43
CA SER A 4 18.92 -9.65 11.93
C SER A 4 18.65 -10.28 10.56
N LYS A 5 17.98 -11.44 10.54
CA LYS A 5 17.54 -12.08 9.29
C LYS A 5 16.76 -11.06 8.47
N ARG A 6 17.20 -10.82 7.23
CA ARG A 6 16.57 -9.85 6.31
C ARG A 6 15.11 -10.25 6.11
N VAL A 7 14.25 -9.28 5.78
CA VAL A 7 12.82 -9.52 5.50
C VAL A 7 12.66 -10.63 4.45
N GLN A 8 13.55 -10.62 3.45
CA GLN A 8 13.73 -11.63 2.40
C GLN A 8 13.97 -13.06 2.92
N ASP A 9 14.74 -13.23 4.00
CA ASP A 9 15.00 -14.57 4.60
C ASP A 9 13.78 -15.11 5.35
N ARG A 10 12.85 -14.22 5.74
CA ARG A 10 11.62 -14.57 6.45
C ARG A 10 10.46 -14.89 5.48
N SER A 11 10.61 -14.60 4.19
CA SER A 11 9.52 -14.58 3.20
C SER A 11 9.39 -15.84 2.34
N THR A 12 10.47 -16.59 2.09
CA THR A 12 10.46 -17.73 1.14
C THR A 12 9.42 -18.81 1.47
N THR A 13 9.17 -19.10 2.75
CA THR A 13 8.16 -20.08 3.21
C THR A 13 6.76 -19.48 3.41
N LYS A 14 6.58 -18.20 3.09
CA LYS A 14 5.36 -17.42 3.34
C LYS A 14 4.78 -16.79 2.08
N ARG A 15 5.36 -17.06 0.90
CA ARG A 15 4.92 -16.46 -0.38
C ARG A 15 3.52 -16.96 -0.75
N VAL A 16 2.65 -16.04 -1.15
CA VAL A 16 1.35 -16.30 -1.74
C VAL A 16 1.48 -16.06 -3.23
N GLN A 17 1.66 -17.13 -4.00
CA GLN A 17 1.94 -17.04 -5.44
C GLN A 17 0.89 -16.24 -6.20
N ASP A 18 -0.38 -16.40 -5.83
CA ASP A 18 -1.47 -15.68 -6.49
C ASP A 18 -1.36 -14.16 -6.30
N LEU A 19 -1.04 -13.68 -5.09
CA LEU A 19 -0.88 -12.25 -4.83
C LEU A 19 0.40 -11.67 -5.45
N GLU A 20 1.42 -12.50 -5.69
CA GLU A 20 2.58 -12.09 -6.50
C GLU A 20 2.19 -11.90 -7.97
N ILE A 21 1.34 -12.77 -8.51
CA ILE A 21 0.81 -12.60 -9.88
C ILE A 21 -0.01 -11.31 -9.98
N VAL A 22 -0.87 -11.04 -8.99
CA VAL A 22 -1.63 -9.78 -8.91
C VAL A 22 -0.67 -8.58 -8.89
N THR A 23 0.43 -8.65 -8.14
CA THR A 23 1.44 -7.59 -8.10
C THR A 23 2.06 -7.33 -9.47
N GLU A 24 2.40 -8.38 -10.22
CA GLU A 24 2.96 -8.24 -11.57
C GLU A 24 1.94 -7.66 -12.56
N LYS A 25 0.70 -8.14 -12.53
CA LYS A 25 -0.41 -7.58 -13.33
C LYS A 25 -0.58 -6.08 -13.06
N TRP A 26 -0.60 -5.67 -11.79
CA TRP A 26 -0.70 -4.27 -11.39
C TRP A 26 0.46 -3.41 -11.92
N LYS A 27 1.70 -3.92 -11.88
CA LYS A 27 2.87 -3.21 -12.43
C LYS A 27 2.72 -2.96 -13.92
N ILE A 28 2.22 -3.93 -14.68
CA ILE A 28 1.99 -3.78 -16.13
C ILE A 28 0.95 -2.69 -16.37
N VAL A 29 -0.22 -2.79 -15.73
CA VAL A 29 -1.30 -1.78 -15.82
C VAL A 29 -0.78 -0.40 -15.46
N SER A 30 -0.01 -0.28 -14.38
CA SER A 30 0.54 1.01 -13.92
C SER A 30 1.50 1.65 -14.93
N LYS A 31 2.33 0.83 -15.61
CA LYS A 31 3.24 1.30 -16.67
C LYS A 31 2.47 1.77 -17.90
N VAL A 32 1.50 0.96 -18.36
CA VAL A 32 0.65 1.28 -19.52
C VAL A 32 -0.14 2.55 -19.26
N LYS A 33 -0.81 2.64 -18.10
CA LYS A 33 -1.56 3.81 -17.69
C LYS A 33 -0.69 5.06 -17.60
N ALA A 34 0.55 4.95 -17.10
CA ALA A 34 1.45 6.08 -17.05
C ALA A 34 1.79 6.63 -18.45
N VAL A 35 1.94 5.77 -19.47
CA VAL A 35 2.10 6.20 -20.86
C VAL A 35 0.82 6.86 -21.36
N MET A 36 -0.35 6.26 -21.08
CA MET A 36 -1.63 6.83 -21.50
C MET A 36 -1.85 8.23 -20.91
N GLU A 37 -1.56 8.45 -19.62
CA GLU A 37 -1.63 9.77 -19.00
C GLU A 37 -0.71 10.80 -19.69
N ILE A 38 0.51 10.41 -20.08
CA ILE A 38 1.44 11.32 -20.79
C ILE A 38 0.91 11.68 -22.17
N LEU A 39 0.38 10.71 -22.92
CA LEU A 39 -0.21 10.97 -24.24
C LEU A 39 -1.46 11.86 -24.11
N ASN A 40 -2.31 11.62 -23.11
CA ASN A 40 -3.54 12.40 -22.89
C ASN A 40 -3.29 13.86 -22.50
N GLU A 41 -2.07 14.20 -22.05
CA GLU A 41 -1.65 15.59 -21.79
C GLU A 41 -1.37 16.37 -23.11
N GLU A 42 -1.31 15.68 -24.26
CA GLU A 42 -0.93 16.27 -25.56
C GLU A 42 -2.15 16.41 -26.50
N PRO A 43 -2.24 17.50 -27.31
CA PRO A 43 -3.45 17.83 -28.06
C PRO A 43 -3.93 16.76 -29.06
N GLU A 44 -2.99 16.04 -29.68
CA GLU A 44 -3.29 14.97 -30.64
C GLU A 44 -3.08 13.57 -30.04
N MET A 45 -2.84 13.47 -28.73
CA MET A 45 -2.51 12.22 -28.05
C MET A 45 -1.35 11.44 -28.68
N ILE A 46 -0.40 12.20 -29.25
CA ILE A 46 0.73 11.72 -30.04
C ILE A 46 2.00 12.41 -29.53
N VAL A 47 3.05 11.62 -29.31
CA VAL A 47 4.38 12.16 -28.95
C VAL A 47 5.52 11.43 -29.65
N PRO A 48 6.66 12.10 -29.87
CA PRO A 48 7.90 11.40 -30.23
C PRO A 48 8.28 10.43 -29.12
N VAL A 49 8.70 9.21 -29.45
CA VAL A 49 9.12 8.20 -28.43
C VAL A 49 10.28 8.71 -27.57
N ARG A 50 11.14 9.58 -28.12
CA ARG A 50 12.20 10.27 -27.36
C ARG A 50 11.68 11.13 -26.20
N ASN A 51 10.46 11.67 -26.29
CA ASN A 51 9.84 12.46 -25.23
C ASN A 51 9.40 11.55 -24.09
N LEU A 52 8.86 10.36 -24.40
CA LEU A 52 8.53 9.34 -23.38
C LEU A 52 9.77 8.92 -22.57
N GLU A 53 10.96 8.93 -23.18
CA GLU A 53 12.23 8.63 -22.48
C GLU A 53 12.53 9.62 -21.34
N ARG A 54 12.04 10.87 -21.44
CA ARG A 54 12.14 11.87 -20.36
C ARG A 54 11.24 11.54 -19.17
N HIS A 55 10.16 10.79 -19.40
CA HIS A 55 9.19 10.38 -18.38
C HIS A 55 9.42 8.96 -17.87
N ARG A 56 10.59 8.37 -18.13
CA ARG A 56 10.91 6.98 -17.79
C ARG A 56 10.76 6.63 -16.30
N ILE A 57 11.01 7.59 -15.42
CA ILE A 57 10.76 7.45 -13.97
C ILE A 57 9.26 7.38 -13.68
N LYS A 58 8.43 8.24 -14.30
CA LYS A 58 6.95 8.24 -14.18
C LYS A 58 6.36 6.93 -14.73
N ILE A 59 6.90 6.42 -15.84
CA ILE A 59 6.50 5.14 -16.45
C ILE A 59 6.98 3.96 -15.60
N ASN A 60 8.03 4.12 -14.79
CA ASN A 60 8.66 3.06 -14.00
C ASN A 60 9.22 1.90 -14.88
N LEU A 61 9.89 2.26 -15.98
CA LEU A 61 10.57 1.31 -16.87
C LEU A 61 12.10 1.45 -16.69
N PRO A 62 12.79 0.59 -15.90
CA PRO A 62 14.22 0.71 -15.62
C PRO A 62 15.10 0.29 -16.81
N LYS A 63 16.39 0.72 -16.84
CA LYS A 63 17.35 0.35 -17.91
C LYS A 63 17.72 -1.13 -17.69
N PRO A 64 17.92 -1.94 -18.74
CA PRO A 64 18.10 -1.59 -20.15
C PRO A 64 16.83 -1.65 -21.03
N HIS A 65 15.64 -1.83 -20.46
CA HIS A 65 14.41 -2.01 -21.26
C HIS A 65 14.04 -0.76 -22.07
N LYS A 66 13.90 -0.90 -23.39
CA LYS A 66 13.54 0.20 -24.31
C LYS A 66 12.05 0.49 -24.26
N ILE A 67 11.68 1.77 -24.27
CA ILE A 67 10.27 2.20 -24.34
C ILE A 67 9.60 1.70 -25.62
N SER A 68 10.28 1.77 -26.76
CA SER A 68 9.75 1.25 -28.03
C SER A 68 9.31 -0.21 -27.94
N ASP A 69 10.09 -1.04 -27.26
CA ASP A 69 9.83 -2.48 -27.16
C ASP A 69 8.68 -2.75 -26.19
N PHE A 70 8.55 -1.93 -25.14
CA PHE A 70 7.39 -1.94 -24.24
C PHE A 70 6.10 -1.56 -24.97
N LEU A 71 6.11 -0.48 -25.76
CA LEU A 71 4.95 -0.02 -26.53
C LEU A 71 4.49 -1.06 -27.55
N ARG A 72 5.44 -1.72 -28.25
CA ARG A 72 5.15 -2.81 -29.20
C ARG A 72 4.44 -4.01 -28.58
N LYS A 73 4.51 -4.19 -27.25
CA LYS A 73 3.78 -5.26 -26.56
C LYS A 73 2.29 -4.96 -26.40
N SER A 74 1.83 -3.74 -26.67
CA SER A 74 0.43 -3.34 -26.51
C SER A 74 -0.12 -2.66 -27.78
N PRO A 75 -0.10 -3.36 -28.94
CA PRO A 75 -0.49 -2.77 -30.22
C PRO A 75 -1.97 -2.37 -30.29
N LYS A 76 -2.81 -2.91 -29.41
CA LYS A 76 -4.22 -2.52 -29.28
C LYS A 76 -4.38 -1.16 -28.59
N LEU A 77 -3.37 -0.69 -27.87
CA LEU A 77 -3.42 0.55 -27.09
C LEU A 77 -2.55 1.65 -27.71
N PHE A 78 -1.45 1.28 -28.36
CA PHE A 78 -0.47 2.24 -28.88
C PHE A 78 -0.14 1.98 -30.35
N GLU A 79 -0.13 3.06 -31.12
CA GLU A 79 0.28 3.07 -32.52
C GLU A 79 1.69 3.66 -32.65
N LEU A 80 2.58 2.91 -33.29
CA LEU A 80 3.96 3.34 -33.55
C LEU A 80 4.18 3.55 -35.04
N TYR A 81 4.58 4.76 -35.42
CA TYR A 81 4.87 5.10 -36.82
C TYR A 81 6.13 5.96 -36.91
N LYS A 82 6.71 6.02 -38.12
CA LYS A 82 7.87 6.86 -38.41
C LYS A 82 7.44 8.02 -39.30
N ASP A 83 7.96 9.22 -39.02
CA ASP A 83 7.78 10.35 -39.92
C ASP A 83 8.72 10.28 -41.13
N GLN A 84 8.61 11.26 -42.03
CA GLN A 84 9.45 11.39 -43.23
C GLN A 84 10.95 11.53 -42.90
N ARG A 85 11.30 11.93 -41.68
CA ARG A 85 12.68 12.09 -41.19
C ARG A 85 13.17 10.83 -40.46
N GLY A 86 12.35 9.78 -40.39
CA GLY A 86 12.66 8.53 -39.71
C GLY A 86 12.51 8.56 -38.19
N LEU A 87 12.00 9.64 -37.60
CA LEU A 87 11.75 9.75 -36.16
C LEU A 87 10.56 8.88 -35.77
N LEU A 88 10.69 8.15 -34.66
CA LEU A 88 9.64 7.26 -34.16
C LEU A 88 8.65 8.02 -33.26
N TRP A 89 7.37 7.94 -33.60
CA TRP A 89 6.24 8.53 -32.89
C TRP A 89 5.37 7.44 -32.27
N CYS A 90 4.67 7.80 -31.20
CA CYS A 90 3.70 6.98 -30.50
C CYS A 90 2.40 7.77 -30.36
N GLY A 91 1.29 7.18 -30.79
CA GLY A 91 -0.07 7.68 -30.55
C GLY A 91 -0.91 6.68 -29.77
N MET A 92 -2.06 7.13 -29.25
CA MET A 92 -3.11 6.22 -28.79
C MET A 92 -3.91 5.66 -29.96
N THR A 93 -4.38 4.42 -29.82
CA THR A 93 -5.45 3.89 -30.68
C THR A 93 -6.81 4.44 -30.24
N LYS A 94 -7.83 4.33 -31.09
CA LYS A 94 -9.22 4.64 -30.70
C LYS A 94 -9.69 3.84 -29.47
N GLU A 95 -9.29 2.58 -29.36
CA GLU A 95 -9.61 1.72 -28.21
C GLU A 95 -8.98 2.24 -26.90
N ALA A 96 -7.76 2.82 -26.96
CA ALA A 96 -7.14 3.46 -25.82
C ALA A 96 -7.81 4.79 -25.44
N GLU A 97 -8.20 5.60 -26.43
CA GLU A 97 -8.96 6.84 -26.19
C GLU A 97 -10.29 6.55 -25.46
N ASP A 98 -11.05 5.56 -25.96
CA ASP A 98 -12.33 5.18 -25.36
C ASP A 98 -12.15 4.70 -23.91
N LEU A 99 -11.03 4.02 -23.61
CA LEU A 99 -10.68 3.63 -22.25
C LEU A 99 -10.34 4.81 -21.34
N VAL A 100 -9.66 5.83 -21.86
CA VAL A 100 -9.38 7.05 -21.08
C VAL A 100 -10.68 7.78 -20.74
N GLU A 101 -11.59 7.89 -21.71
CA GLU A 101 -12.90 8.51 -21.47
C GLU A 101 -13.73 7.70 -20.46
N GLU A 102 -13.78 6.37 -20.60
CA GLU A 102 -14.44 5.48 -19.66
C GLU A 102 -13.87 5.61 -18.24
N GLU A 103 -12.54 5.66 -18.09
CA GLU A 103 -11.91 5.88 -16.79
C GLU A 103 -12.33 7.22 -16.18
N GLY A 104 -12.33 8.29 -16.97
CA GLY A 104 -12.76 9.62 -16.51
C GLY A 104 -14.18 9.61 -15.97
N ARG A 105 -15.12 8.97 -16.68
CA ARG A 105 -16.51 8.82 -16.21
C ARG A 105 -16.60 8.01 -14.92
N LEU A 106 -15.91 6.87 -14.85
CA LEU A 106 -15.92 6.01 -13.65
C LEU A 106 -15.34 6.72 -12.42
N ILE A 107 -14.28 7.52 -12.60
CA ILE A 107 -13.72 8.34 -11.51
C ILE A 107 -14.77 9.35 -11.03
N GLU A 108 -15.45 10.03 -11.94
CA GLU A 108 -16.48 11.00 -11.57
C GLU A 108 -17.66 10.34 -10.85
N GLU A 109 -18.20 9.23 -11.38
CA GLU A 109 -19.26 8.44 -10.76
C GLU A 109 -18.90 7.94 -9.35
N SER A 110 -17.62 7.67 -9.10
CA SER A 110 -17.13 7.21 -7.80
C SER A 110 -16.81 8.33 -6.80
N SER A 111 -16.91 9.60 -7.21
CA SER A 111 -16.34 10.74 -6.46
C SER A 111 -16.92 10.87 -5.06
N ASP A 112 -18.23 10.69 -4.86
CA ASP A 112 -18.85 10.80 -3.53
C ASP A 112 -18.35 9.72 -2.58
N LYS A 113 -18.14 8.50 -3.09
CA LYS A 113 -17.59 7.40 -2.29
C LYS A 113 -16.13 7.65 -1.93
N VAL A 114 -15.37 8.23 -2.85
CA VAL A 114 -13.98 8.62 -2.59
C VAL A 114 -13.92 9.78 -1.58
N ALA A 115 -14.86 10.73 -1.63
CA ALA A 115 -15.01 11.80 -0.64
C ALA A 115 -15.33 11.25 0.76
N GLU A 116 -16.20 10.23 0.87
CA GLU A 116 -16.40 9.49 2.11
C GLU A 116 -15.09 8.90 2.63
N TYR A 117 -14.31 8.20 1.78
CA TYR A 117 -13.04 7.60 2.21
C TYR A 117 -11.99 8.63 2.65
N VAL A 118 -11.87 9.75 1.93
CA VAL A 118 -10.98 10.85 2.34
C VAL A 118 -11.43 11.43 3.68
N THR A 119 -12.72 11.66 3.87
CA THR A 119 -13.29 12.14 5.13
C THR A 119 -13.01 11.17 6.27
N ARG A 120 -13.19 9.86 6.05
CA ARG A 120 -12.89 8.82 7.04
C ARG A 120 -11.41 8.74 7.38
N CYS A 121 -10.51 8.96 6.41
CA CYS A 121 -9.08 9.13 6.69
C CYS A 121 -8.83 10.34 7.61
N LEU A 122 -9.47 11.48 7.36
CA LEU A 122 -9.35 12.64 8.25
C LEU A 122 -9.91 12.33 9.65
N MET A 123 -11.04 11.63 9.74
CA MET A 123 -11.63 11.21 11.01
C MET A 123 -10.73 10.26 11.83
N MET A 124 -9.91 9.42 11.18
CA MET A 124 -8.91 8.56 11.85
C MET A 124 -7.65 9.33 12.30
N SER A 125 -7.41 10.52 11.77
CA SER A 125 -6.21 11.31 12.08
C SER A 125 -6.37 12.05 13.41
N ALA A 126 -5.30 12.07 14.22
CA ALA A 126 -5.30 12.66 15.56
C ALA A 126 -5.69 14.15 15.56
N ASP A 127 -5.19 14.89 14.58
CA ASP A 127 -5.44 16.33 14.43
C ASP A 127 -6.61 16.64 13.48
N ARG A 128 -7.33 15.61 12.99
CA ARG A 128 -8.41 15.73 11.99
C ARG A 128 -7.99 16.43 10.70
N ARG A 129 -6.68 16.40 10.41
CA ARG A 129 -6.08 16.99 9.21
C ARG A 129 -4.97 16.10 8.68
N LEU A 130 -4.79 16.13 7.36
CA LEU A 130 -3.75 15.39 6.66
C LEU A 130 -3.10 16.31 5.61
N ARG A 131 -1.80 16.16 5.40
CA ARG A 131 -1.11 16.89 4.34
C ARG A 131 -1.69 16.52 2.97
N LEU A 132 -2.02 17.53 2.18
CA LEU A 132 -2.67 17.35 0.89
C LEU A 132 -1.81 16.51 -0.06
N ASP A 133 -0.50 16.79 -0.10
CA ASP A 133 0.46 16.01 -0.90
C ASP A 133 0.57 14.56 -0.47
N LYS A 134 0.40 14.27 0.83
CA LYS A 134 0.39 12.88 1.26
C LYS A 134 -0.78 12.20 0.58
N ILE A 135 -2.02 12.69 0.73
CA ILE A 135 -3.22 12.10 0.10
C ILE A 135 -3.05 11.97 -1.43
N ALA A 136 -2.52 12.99 -2.09
CA ALA A 136 -2.32 12.99 -3.54
C ALA A 136 -1.36 11.88 -4.02
N ASN A 137 -0.40 11.44 -3.21
CA ASN A 137 0.48 10.32 -3.57
C ASN A 137 -0.27 8.99 -3.71
N PHE A 138 -1.48 8.87 -3.15
CA PHE A 138 -2.33 7.68 -3.18
C PHE A 138 -3.39 7.77 -4.27
N ARG A 139 -3.34 8.80 -5.11
CA ARG A 139 -4.39 9.12 -6.08
C ARG A 139 -4.86 7.90 -6.86
N ARG A 140 -3.92 7.12 -7.38
CA ARG A 140 -4.21 5.91 -8.15
C ARG A 140 -4.74 4.75 -7.30
N ASP A 141 -4.32 4.60 -6.05
CA ASP A 141 -4.80 3.52 -5.18
C ASP A 141 -6.21 3.78 -4.64
N PHE A 142 -6.60 5.06 -4.47
CA PHE A 142 -7.93 5.48 -3.99
C PHE A 142 -8.93 5.81 -5.11
N GLY A 143 -8.47 5.99 -6.35
CA GLY A 143 -9.35 6.41 -7.46
C GLY A 143 -9.61 7.92 -7.50
N LEU A 144 -8.72 8.74 -6.93
CA LEU A 144 -8.82 10.19 -6.98
C LEU A 144 -8.51 10.71 -8.40
N PRO A 145 -9.13 11.81 -8.85
CA PRO A 145 -8.86 12.40 -10.15
C PRO A 145 -7.55 13.19 -10.17
N VAL A 146 -7.05 13.47 -11.38
CA VAL A 146 -5.75 14.15 -11.61
C VAL A 146 -5.74 15.55 -11.01
N ASP A 147 -6.87 16.26 -11.08
CA ASP A 147 -7.09 17.60 -10.53
C ASP A 147 -7.44 17.58 -9.04
N PHE A 148 -7.12 16.48 -8.33
CA PHE A 148 -7.40 16.31 -6.91
C PHE A 148 -6.99 17.54 -6.08
N ARG A 149 -5.76 18.02 -6.27
CA ARG A 149 -5.17 19.11 -5.48
C ARG A 149 -5.84 20.46 -5.70
N ASP A 150 -6.37 20.70 -6.89
CA ASP A 150 -6.71 22.05 -7.35
C ASP A 150 -8.22 22.28 -7.39
N LYS A 151 -8.99 21.30 -7.89
CA LYS A 151 -10.44 21.46 -8.10
C LYS A 151 -11.24 20.53 -7.22
N TRP A 152 -10.88 19.24 -7.20
CA TRP A 152 -11.68 18.22 -6.53
C TRP A 152 -11.85 18.46 -5.03
N VAL A 153 -10.78 18.89 -4.35
CA VAL A 153 -10.77 19.14 -2.90
C VAL A 153 -11.73 20.24 -2.46
N HIS A 154 -12.19 21.08 -3.39
CA HIS A 154 -13.15 22.15 -3.10
C HIS A 154 -14.60 21.77 -3.42
N ARG A 155 -14.86 20.57 -3.95
CA ARG A 155 -16.21 20.11 -4.31
C ARG A 155 -17.06 19.67 -3.12
N TYR A 156 -16.43 19.36 -1.99
CA TYR A 156 -17.08 18.84 -0.78
C TYR A 156 -16.82 19.72 0.46
N PRO A 157 -17.14 21.03 0.40
CA PRO A 157 -16.83 21.99 1.46
C PRO A 157 -17.51 21.67 2.80
N GLU A 158 -18.60 20.92 2.78
CA GLU A 158 -19.31 20.43 3.96
C GLU A 158 -18.56 19.32 4.71
N LEU A 159 -17.70 18.57 4.01
CA LEU A 159 -16.95 17.45 4.57
C LEU A 159 -15.56 17.89 5.04
N PHE A 160 -14.84 18.62 4.20
CA PHE A 160 -13.47 19.04 4.47
C PHE A 160 -13.11 20.32 3.71
N LYS A 161 -12.06 20.99 4.15
CA LYS A 161 -11.54 22.22 3.53
C LYS A 161 -10.02 22.20 3.49
N VAL A 162 -9.46 22.93 2.54
CA VAL A 162 -8.00 23.15 2.47
C VAL A 162 -7.63 24.28 3.45
N VAL A 163 -6.63 24.04 4.30
CA VAL A 163 -6.13 24.98 5.32
C VAL A 163 -4.60 25.07 5.29
N ASP A 164 -4.08 26.07 6.02
CA ASP A 164 -2.67 26.21 6.40
C ASP A 164 -1.70 26.24 5.22
N VAL A 165 -1.88 27.13 4.24
CA VAL A 165 -0.89 27.36 3.16
C VAL A 165 0.29 28.20 3.69
N VAL A 166 1.07 27.63 4.61
CA VAL A 166 2.29 28.24 5.13
C VAL A 166 3.48 27.46 4.59
N ASN A 167 4.45 28.15 3.96
CA ASN A 167 5.62 27.54 3.30
C ASN A 167 5.24 26.48 2.24
N GLU A 168 4.21 26.74 1.44
CA GLU A 168 3.72 25.85 0.35
C GLU A 168 3.17 24.49 0.81
N VAL A 169 3.04 24.24 2.11
CA VAL A 169 2.51 22.96 2.61
C VAL A 169 1.02 23.08 2.87
N SER A 170 0.18 22.60 1.96
CA SER A 170 -1.28 22.60 2.16
C SER A 170 -1.77 21.39 2.96
N TYR A 171 -2.75 21.62 3.84
CA TYR A 171 -3.43 20.58 4.61
C TYR A 171 -4.90 20.48 4.19
N LEU A 172 -5.46 19.28 4.26
CA LEU A 172 -6.89 19.05 4.20
C LEU A 172 -7.38 18.81 5.63
N GLU A 173 -8.37 19.58 6.08
CA GLU A 173 -8.93 19.54 7.44
C GLU A 173 -10.40 19.14 7.40
N LEU A 174 -10.81 18.29 8.33
CA LEU A 174 -12.19 17.87 8.50
C LEU A 174 -13.07 19.05 8.92
N VAL A 175 -14.17 19.28 8.21
CA VAL A 175 -15.16 20.32 8.55
C VAL A 175 -16.26 19.76 9.44
N SER A 176 -16.83 18.61 9.06
CA SER A 176 -17.93 17.98 9.77
C SER A 176 -17.64 16.52 10.10
N TRP A 177 -17.93 16.13 11.34
CA TRP A 177 -17.82 14.73 11.76
C TRP A 177 -19.16 14.04 11.55
N ASN A 178 -19.22 13.06 10.64
CA ASN A 178 -20.39 12.21 10.46
C ASN A 178 -20.26 10.93 11.30
N PRO A 179 -21.08 10.73 12.36
CA PRO A 179 -21.03 9.53 13.19
C PRO A 179 -21.32 8.23 12.43
N GLU A 180 -22.14 8.27 11.38
CA GLU A 180 -22.48 7.09 10.57
C GLU A 180 -21.27 6.53 9.80
N TRP A 181 -20.27 7.38 9.54
CA TRP A 181 -19.03 7.01 8.87
C TRP A 181 -17.94 6.55 9.84
N ALA A 182 -18.16 6.71 11.15
CA ALA A 182 -17.24 6.32 12.20
C ALA A 182 -17.35 4.83 12.59
N ILE A 183 -17.75 3.99 11.63
CA ILE A 183 -17.86 2.53 11.75
C ILE A 183 -16.86 1.93 10.76
N THR A 184 -15.96 1.06 11.20
CA THR A 184 -14.97 0.41 10.33
C THR A 184 -15.60 -0.55 9.33
N GLU A 185 -14.93 -0.83 8.21
CA GLU A 185 -15.38 -1.84 7.25
C GLU A 185 -15.43 -3.26 7.88
N LEU A 186 -14.56 -3.52 8.85
CA LEU A 186 -14.62 -4.74 9.65
C LEU A 186 -15.90 -4.80 10.52
N GLU A 187 -16.23 -3.71 11.21
CA GLU A 187 -17.46 -3.60 12.01
C GLU A 187 -18.71 -3.80 11.16
N LYS A 188 -18.79 -3.10 10.01
CA LYS A 188 -19.92 -3.26 9.07
C LYS A 188 -20.12 -4.71 8.66
N ARG A 189 -19.03 -5.42 8.35
CA ARG A 189 -19.08 -6.83 7.94
C ARG A 189 -19.50 -7.76 9.06
N VAL A 190 -18.97 -7.58 10.28
CA VAL A 190 -19.21 -8.51 11.40
C VAL A 190 -20.57 -8.26 12.06
N LEU A 191 -20.94 -7.00 12.23
CA LEU A 191 -22.16 -6.61 12.94
C LEU A 191 -23.37 -6.49 11.98
N GLY A 192 -23.15 -6.48 10.66
CA GLY A 192 -24.21 -6.25 9.68
C GLY A 192 -24.86 -4.87 9.78
N VAL A 193 -24.19 -3.93 10.47
CA VAL A 193 -24.71 -2.59 10.73
C VAL A 193 -24.27 -1.67 9.59
N ASN A 194 -25.25 -1.28 8.76
CA ASN A 194 -25.08 -0.16 7.83
C ASN A 194 -25.67 1.09 8.49
N GLY A 195 -24.87 1.79 9.30
CA GLY A 195 -25.23 3.09 9.88
C GLY A 195 -26.34 3.04 10.94
N SER A 196 -26.08 2.44 12.11
CA SER A 196 -26.98 2.63 13.26
C SER A 196 -26.72 3.99 13.91
N SER A 197 -27.79 4.76 14.14
CA SER A 197 -27.75 6.12 14.68
C SER A 197 -27.17 6.25 16.09
N ASN A 198 -26.87 5.13 16.76
CA ASN A 198 -26.39 5.08 18.15
C ASN A 198 -24.99 4.44 18.27
N HIS A 199 -24.29 4.17 17.17
CA HIS A 199 -22.92 3.65 17.25
C HIS A 199 -21.96 4.76 17.71
N GLN A 200 -21.27 4.53 18.82
CA GLN A 200 -20.18 5.39 19.27
C GLN A 200 -18.83 4.67 19.12
N PRO A 201 -17.85 5.28 18.44
CA PRO A 201 -16.50 4.75 18.37
C PRO A 201 -15.92 4.59 19.78
N GLY A 202 -15.49 3.39 20.13
CA GLY A 202 -14.98 3.08 21.45
C GLY A 202 -14.12 1.82 21.47
N MET A 203 -14.16 1.09 22.58
CA MET A 203 -13.43 -0.16 22.72
C MET A 203 -14.13 -1.28 21.93
N LEU A 204 -13.41 -1.90 21.01
CA LEU A 204 -13.87 -3.00 20.16
C LEU A 204 -13.20 -4.31 20.58
N SER A 205 -13.86 -5.44 20.34
CA SER A 205 -13.28 -6.77 20.54
C SER A 205 -13.55 -7.68 19.32
N LEU A 206 -13.37 -7.11 18.14
CA LEU A 206 -13.57 -7.84 16.88
C LEU A 206 -12.35 -8.67 16.48
N SER A 207 -12.63 -9.82 15.88
CA SER A 207 -11.63 -10.66 15.24
C SER A 207 -11.49 -10.30 13.76
N PHE A 208 -10.26 -10.23 13.28
CA PHE A 208 -9.95 -10.08 11.87
C PHE A 208 -10.11 -11.42 11.14
N PRO A 209 -10.77 -11.45 9.97
CA PRO A 209 -10.74 -12.61 9.09
C PRO A 209 -9.31 -13.03 8.78
N LEU A 210 -9.05 -14.34 8.87
CA LEU A 210 -7.73 -14.91 8.63
C LEU A 210 -7.75 -15.78 7.39
N ARG A 211 -6.89 -15.47 6.42
CA ARG A 211 -6.57 -16.34 5.29
C ARG A 211 -5.06 -16.57 5.25
N PHE A 212 -4.67 -17.83 5.39
CA PHE A 212 -3.29 -18.24 5.34
C PHE A 212 -2.98 -18.92 4.00
N PRO A 213 -1.74 -18.79 3.49
CA PRO A 213 -1.29 -19.57 2.34
C PRO A 213 -1.46 -21.08 2.61
N SER A 214 -1.87 -21.84 1.60
CA SER A 214 -2.09 -23.30 1.72
C SER A 214 -0.86 -24.09 2.18
N ASN A 215 0.34 -23.60 1.86
CA ASN A 215 1.62 -24.18 2.26
C ASN A 215 2.09 -23.74 3.67
N TYR A 216 1.39 -22.82 4.34
CA TYR A 216 1.83 -22.26 5.61
C TYR A 216 1.47 -23.16 6.81
N LYS A 217 2.24 -24.23 7.01
CA LYS A 217 2.03 -25.21 8.09
C LYS A 217 2.34 -24.68 9.50
N LYS A 218 2.94 -23.49 9.63
CA LYS A 218 3.35 -22.90 10.92
C LYS A 218 2.20 -22.23 11.70
N VAL A 219 1.00 -22.11 11.12
CA VAL A 219 -0.19 -21.58 11.84
C VAL A 219 -0.40 -22.32 13.16
N TYR A 220 -0.30 -23.66 13.14
CA TYR A 220 -0.52 -24.50 14.31
C TYR A 220 0.44 -24.18 15.46
N ARG A 221 1.69 -23.80 15.18
CA ARG A 221 2.69 -23.44 16.21
C ARG A 221 2.41 -22.10 16.89
N HIS A 222 1.60 -21.25 16.28
CA HIS A 222 1.30 -19.91 16.78
C HIS A 222 -0.19 -19.72 17.06
N ARG A 223 -0.97 -20.81 17.09
CA ARG A 223 -2.43 -20.78 17.22
C ARG A 223 -2.89 -20.03 18.47
N GLU A 224 -2.27 -20.30 19.62
CA GLU A 224 -2.59 -19.61 20.88
C GLU A 224 -2.31 -18.10 20.80
N LYS A 225 -1.16 -17.71 20.23
CA LYS A 225 -0.81 -16.29 20.05
C LYS A 225 -1.78 -15.58 19.11
N ILE A 226 -2.23 -16.27 18.06
CA ILE A 226 -3.24 -15.77 17.13
C ILE A 226 -4.58 -15.63 17.87
N ASP A 227 -5.01 -16.63 18.62
CA ASP A 227 -6.27 -16.60 19.37
C ASP A 227 -6.30 -15.48 20.42
N HIS A 228 -5.23 -15.33 21.22
CA HIS A 228 -5.10 -14.22 22.16
C HIS A 228 -5.13 -12.85 21.47
N PHE A 229 -4.51 -12.72 20.28
CA PHE A 229 -4.59 -11.49 19.50
C PHE A 229 -6.03 -11.24 19.00
N GLN A 230 -6.72 -12.26 18.51
CA GLN A 230 -8.08 -12.13 17.99
C GLN A 230 -9.07 -11.72 19.08
N LYS A 231 -8.96 -12.28 20.30
CA LYS A 231 -9.83 -11.97 21.44
C LYS A 231 -9.54 -10.65 22.15
N ARG A 232 -8.39 -10.03 21.90
CA ARG A 232 -7.98 -8.80 22.60
C ARG A 232 -8.89 -7.62 22.24
N SER A 233 -9.28 -6.81 23.22
CA SER A 233 -9.94 -5.54 22.94
C SER A 233 -8.96 -4.49 22.41
N TYR A 234 -9.45 -3.55 21.61
CA TYR A 234 -8.67 -2.44 21.08
C TYR A 234 -9.58 -1.25 20.82
N LEU A 235 -9.04 -0.06 21.00
CA LEU A 235 -9.73 1.18 20.67
C LEU A 235 -9.98 1.30 19.15
N SER A 236 -11.19 1.70 18.77
CA SER A 236 -11.62 1.93 17.37
C SER A 236 -10.68 2.90 16.63
N PRO A 237 -10.43 2.71 15.32
CA PRO A 237 -9.72 3.68 14.50
C PRO A 237 -10.28 5.10 14.55
N TYR A 238 -11.60 5.26 14.75
CA TYR A 238 -12.29 6.55 14.82
C TYR A 238 -12.47 7.10 16.24
N ALA A 239 -12.02 6.37 17.26
CA ALA A 239 -12.05 6.86 18.64
C ALA A 239 -10.78 7.67 18.96
N ASP A 240 -10.89 8.61 19.91
CA ASP A 240 -9.77 9.47 20.31
C ASP A 240 -8.66 8.64 20.96
N ALA A 241 -7.48 8.62 20.32
CA ALA A 241 -6.33 7.86 20.76
C ALA A 241 -5.47 8.59 21.81
N LYS A 242 -5.89 9.79 22.26
CA LYS A 242 -5.21 10.50 23.36
C LYS A 242 -5.23 9.62 24.62
N GLY A 243 -4.02 9.33 25.13
CA GLY A 243 -3.84 8.46 26.30
C GLY A 243 -3.54 7.00 25.98
N LEU A 244 -3.54 6.59 24.72
CA LEU A 244 -3.15 5.22 24.35
C LEU A 244 -1.63 5.02 24.52
N THR A 245 -1.25 4.10 25.40
CA THR A 245 0.16 3.85 25.73
C THR A 245 0.89 3.21 24.55
N ALA A 246 1.90 3.91 24.03
CA ALA A 246 2.75 3.42 22.95
C ALA A 246 3.48 2.12 23.36
N GLY A 247 3.53 1.15 22.45
CA GLY A 247 4.15 -0.16 22.69
C GLY A 247 3.28 -1.15 23.48
N SER A 248 2.10 -0.74 23.93
CA SER A 248 1.12 -1.66 24.49
C SER A 248 0.57 -2.61 23.43
N LEU A 249 0.06 -3.75 23.88
CA LEU A 249 -0.55 -4.74 23.01
C LEU A 249 -1.88 -4.28 22.39
N GLU A 250 -2.56 -3.36 23.05
CA GLU A 250 -3.77 -2.68 22.54
C GLU A 250 -3.39 -1.73 21.40
N PHE A 251 -2.34 -0.92 21.59
CA PHE A 251 -1.79 -0.01 20.59
C PHE A 251 -1.39 -0.74 19.29
N ASP A 252 -0.72 -1.88 19.41
CA ASP A 252 -0.39 -2.74 18.27
C ASP A 252 -1.65 -3.26 17.54
N LYS A 253 -2.70 -3.65 18.29
CA LYS A 253 -3.95 -4.15 17.68
C LYS A 253 -4.75 -3.03 17.01
N ARG A 254 -4.82 -1.83 17.61
CA ARG A 254 -5.40 -0.64 16.96
C ARG A 254 -4.69 -0.29 15.66
N ALA A 255 -3.35 -0.35 15.64
CA ALA A 255 -2.60 -0.11 14.42
C ALA A 255 -2.93 -1.13 13.31
N VAL A 256 -3.13 -2.40 13.66
CA VAL A 256 -3.63 -3.41 12.72
C VAL A 256 -5.03 -3.06 12.21
N ALA A 257 -5.92 -2.58 13.09
CA ALA A 257 -7.26 -2.13 12.69
C ALA A 257 -7.21 -0.94 11.72
N ILE A 258 -6.35 0.06 11.96
CA ILE A 258 -6.18 1.21 11.06
C ILE A 258 -5.64 0.78 9.70
N MET A 259 -4.61 -0.09 9.67
CA MET A 259 -4.08 -0.59 8.41
C MET A 259 -5.13 -1.40 7.63
N HIS A 260 -5.96 -2.17 8.34
CA HIS A 260 -7.07 -2.90 7.75
C HIS A 260 -8.11 -1.96 7.14
N GLU A 261 -8.49 -0.92 7.90
CA GLU A 261 -9.44 0.09 7.46
C GLU A 261 -8.94 0.86 6.23
N LEU A 262 -7.69 1.34 6.28
CA LEU A 262 -7.10 2.12 5.19
C LEU A 262 -6.94 1.29 3.91
N LEU A 263 -6.51 0.03 4.03
CA LEU A 263 -6.47 -0.89 2.89
C LEU A 263 -7.87 -1.19 2.36
N SER A 264 -8.89 -1.18 3.22
CA SER A 264 -10.28 -1.37 2.80
C SER A 264 -10.80 -0.22 1.93
N PHE A 265 -10.17 0.95 1.93
CA PHE A 265 -10.52 2.06 1.04
C PHE A 265 -9.85 1.99 -0.33
N THR A 266 -8.73 1.26 -0.46
CA THR A 266 -8.06 1.17 -1.75
C THR A 266 -8.84 0.30 -2.72
N LEU A 267 -8.74 0.62 -4.01
CA LEU A 267 -9.49 -0.03 -5.09
C LEU A 267 -9.22 -1.55 -5.11
N GLU A 268 -7.95 -1.94 -4.99
CA GLU A 268 -7.49 -3.32 -5.03
C GLU A 268 -7.26 -3.92 -3.64
N LYS A 269 -7.60 -3.25 -2.53
CA LYS A 269 -7.26 -3.72 -1.17
C LYS A 269 -5.77 -4.02 -0.97
N ARG A 270 -4.96 -3.28 -1.74
CA ARG A 270 -3.51 -3.31 -1.81
C ARG A 270 -2.97 -1.89 -1.66
N LEU A 271 -1.78 -1.75 -1.07
CA LEU A 271 -1.08 -0.47 -0.98
C LEU A 271 0.44 -0.68 -0.85
N VAL A 272 1.25 0.28 -1.32
CA VAL A 272 2.70 0.25 -1.07
C VAL A 272 2.98 0.58 0.41
N THR A 273 3.84 -0.20 1.06
CA THR A 273 4.08 -0.09 2.51
C THR A 273 4.70 1.25 2.95
N ASP A 274 5.54 1.87 2.13
CA ASP A 274 6.09 3.22 2.36
C ASP A 274 4.97 4.25 2.57
N HIS A 275 3.84 4.04 1.92
CA HIS A 275 2.72 4.95 2.05
C HIS A 275 2.04 4.85 3.42
N LEU A 276 1.96 3.65 4.01
CA LEU A 276 1.48 3.46 5.39
C LEU A 276 2.42 4.11 6.40
N THR A 277 3.74 3.99 6.19
CA THR A 277 4.73 4.57 7.11
C THR A 277 4.69 6.10 7.08
N HIS A 278 4.33 6.71 5.95
CA HIS A 278 4.20 8.17 5.82
C HIS A 278 3.07 8.76 6.67
N PHE A 279 1.98 8.02 6.94
CA PHE A 279 0.86 8.48 7.79
C PHE A 279 0.94 8.03 9.24
N ARG A 280 2.06 7.41 9.63
CA ARG A 280 2.21 6.79 10.93
C ARG A 280 1.99 7.76 12.10
N ARG A 281 2.42 9.02 11.96
CA ARG A 281 2.27 10.03 13.02
C ARG A 281 0.81 10.46 13.14
N GLU A 282 0.19 10.77 12.00
CA GLU A 282 -1.19 11.25 11.91
C GLU A 282 -2.20 10.21 12.42
N PHE A 283 -2.00 8.93 12.14
CA PHE A 283 -2.89 7.86 12.62
C PHE A 283 -2.47 7.24 13.95
N VAL A 284 -1.41 7.76 14.59
CA VAL A 284 -0.93 7.28 15.91
C VAL A 284 -0.57 5.79 15.86
N MET A 285 0.41 5.46 15.02
CA MET A 285 0.85 4.08 14.77
C MET A 285 2.31 3.80 15.21
N PRO A 286 2.66 2.53 15.52
CA PRO A 286 4.01 2.12 15.91
C PRO A 286 5.07 2.36 14.84
N GLN A 287 6.31 2.69 15.26
CA GLN A 287 7.46 2.91 14.36
C GLN A 287 7.75 1.72 13.44
N LYS A 288 7.67 0.50 13.98
CA LYS A 288 8.05 -0.75 13.29
C LYS A 288 6.85 -1.39 12.59
N LEU A 289 6.11 -0.64 11.75
CA LEU A 289 4.92 -1.14 11.03
C LEU A 289 5.17 -2.42 10.23
N MET A 290 6.31 -2.50 9.53
CA MET A 290 6.67 -3.70 8.78
C MET A 290 6.73 -4.96 9.66
N ARG A 291 7.16 -4.84 10.93
CA ARG A 291 7.16 -5.96 11.88
C ARG A 291 5.74 -6.42 12.20
N LEU A 292 4.78 -5.51 12.30
CA LEU A 292 3.38 -5.85 12.52
C LEU A 292 2.78 -6.54 11.29
N LEU A 293 2.98 -6.00 10.09
CA LEU A 293 2.50 -6.63 8.85
C LEU A 293 3.01 -8.08 8.72
N LEU A 294 4.31 -8.30 8.93
CA LEU A 294 4.91 -9.63 8.83
C LEU A 294 4.52 -10.58 9.98
N LYS A 295 4.15 -10.04 11.15
CA LYS A 295 3.66 -10.80 12.30
C LYS A 295 2.22 -11.28 12.07
N HIS A 296 1.39 -10.46 11.42
CA HIS A 296 -0.03 -10.71 11.20
C HIS A 296 -0.33 -11.20 9.78
N MET A 297 0.45 -12.18 9.30
CA MET A 297 0.42 -12.65 7.92
C MET A 297 -0.90 -13.31 7.46
N GLY A 298 -1.77 -13.68 8.41
CA GLY A 298 -3.11 -14.18 8.10
C GLY A 298 -4.09 -13.07 7.74
N ILE A 299 -3.80 -11.82 8.11
CA ILE A 299 -4.59 -10.61 7.81
C ILE A 299 -3.96 -9.86 6.63
N PHE A 300 -2.62 -9.74 6.66
CA PHE A 300 -1.86 -9.01 5.66
C PHE A 300 -0.90 -9.91 4.91
N TYR A 301 -0.83 -9.78 3.60
CA TYR A 301 0.27 -10.34 2.82
C TYR A 301 1.21 -9.21 2.40
N VAL A 302 2.51 -9.37 2.60
CA VAL A 302 3.53 -8.43 2.11
C VAL A 302 4.26 -9.05 0.95
N SER A 303 4.01 -8.52 -0.26
CA SER A 303 4.77 -8.86 -1.46
C SER A 303 6.10 -8.12 -1.46
N GLU A 304 7.16 -8.89 -1.73
CA GLU A 304 8.50 -8.37 -1.93
C GLU A 304 8.84 -8.11 -3.41
N ARG A 305 7.87 -8.29 -4.31
CA ARG A 305 8.09 -8.16 -5.76
C ARG A 305 8.21 -6.70 -6.16
N GLY A 306 9.40 -6.34 -6.65
CA GLY A 306 9.72 -5.02 -7.19
C GLY A 306 10.56 -4.18 -6.22
N LYS A 307 10.72 -2.90 -6.54
CA LYS A 307 11.58 -1.98 -5.77
C LYS A 307 11.02 -1.64 -4.39
N ARG A 308 9.70 -1.67 -4.24
CA ARG A 308 8.98 -1.32 -3.00
C ARG A 308 8.05 -2.45 -2.60
N PHE A 309 7.92 -2.69 -1.31
CA PHE A 309 7.02 -3.72 -0.79
C PHE A 309 5.57 -3.25 -0.86
N SER A 310 4.70 -4.16 -1.32
CA SER A 310 3.25 -3.94 -1.33
C SER A 310 2.59 -4.81 -0.29
N VAL A 311 1.60 -4.28 0.42
CA VAL A 311 0.78 -5.01 1.37
C VAL A 311 -0.64 -5.19 0.82
N PHE A 312 -1.22 -6.35 1.08
CA PHE A 312 -2.56 -6.76 0.66
C PHE A 312 -3.38 -7.17 1.88
N LEU A 313 -4.70 -6.95 1.83
CA LEU A 313 -5.64 -7.66 2.69
C LEU A 313 -5.88 -9.07 2.16
N THR A 314 -5.50 -10.08 2.91
CA THR A 314 -5.63 -11.49 2.46
C THR A 314 -7.09 -11.92 2.31
N GLU A 315 -7.97 -11.38 3.15
CA GLU A 315 -9.41 -11.63 3.14
C GLU A 315 -10.13 -11.10 1.91
N ALA A 316 -9.54 -10.14 1.21
CA ALA A 316 -10.16 -9.50 0.05
C ALA A 316 -10.01 -10.33 -1.23
N TYR A 317 -9.21 -11.39 -1.20
CA TYR A 317 -8.83 -12.16 -2.36
C TYR A 317 -9.22 -13.64 -2.24
N GLU A 318 -9.62 -14.19 -3.39
CA GLU A 318 -9.77 -15.61 -3.62
C GLU A 318 -8.84 -16.03 -4.77
N GLY A 319 -7.71 -16.63 -4.41
CA GLY A 319 -6.60 -16.82 -5.35
C GLY A 319 -6.10 -15.47 -5.86
N GLN A 320 -6.17 -15.28 -7.19
CA GLN A 320 -5.72 -14.06 -7.88
C GLN A 320 -6.81 -13.01 -8.01
N GLU A 321 -8.05 -13.36 -7.71
CA GLU A 321 -9.22 -12.53 -7.97
C GLU A 321 -9.61 -11.75 -6.72
N LEU A 322 -9.89 -10.47 -6.90
CA LEU A 322 -10.47 -9.63 -5.86
C LEU A 322 -11.95 -9.99 -5.71
N ILE A 323 -12.40 -10.27 -4.48
CA ILE A 323 -13.76 -10.75 -4.21
C ILE A 323 -14.81 -9.67 -4.53
N ASN A 324 -14.58 -8.44 -4.06
CA ASN A 324 -15.48 -7.30 -4.28
C ASN A 324 -14.79 -6.29 -5.20
N LYS A 325 -15.12 -6.35 -6.49
CA LYS A 325 -14.58 -5.43 -7.50
C LYS A 325 -15.46 -4.19 -7.59
N CYS A 326 -14.82 -3.04 -7.71
CA CYS A 326 -15.47 -1.80 -8.10
C CYS A 326 -15.26 -1.60 -9.61
N PRO A 327 -16.08 -0.77 -10.29
CA PRO A 327 -15.98 -0.56 -11.73
C PRO A 327 -14.57 -0.16 -12.21
N LEU A 328 -13.82 0.60 -11.41
CA LEU A 328 -12.43 0.97 -11.74
C LEU A 328 -11.46 -0.22 -11.71
N VAL A 329 -11.73 -1.26 -10.91
CA VAL A 329 -10.95 -2.51 -10.94
C VAL A 329 -11.28 -3.31 -12.20
N ASP A 330 -12.55 -3.41 -12.56
CA ASP A 330 -12.96 -4.08 -13.80
C ASP A 330 -12.37 -3.38 -15.03
N TRP A 331 -12.34 -2.04 -15.03
CA TRP A 331 -11.66 -1.25 -16.05
C TRP A 331 -10.15 -1.56 -16.14
N ARG A 332 -9.46 -1.76 -15.01
CA ARG A 332 -8.02 -2.15 -15.01
C ARG A 332 -7.81 -3.54 -15.58
N GLU A 333 -8.71 -4.47 -15.30
CA GLU A 333 -8.67 -5.82 -15.85
C GLU A 333 -8.94 -5.80 -17.37
N LYS A 334 -9.89 -4.99 -17.81
CA LYS A 334 -10.13 -4.70 -19.24
C LYS A 334 -8.88 -4.12 -19.90
N LEU A 335 -8.27 -3.09 -19.31
CA LEU A 335 -7.02 -2.52 -19.81
C LEU A 335 -5.92 -3.58 -19.91
N LEU A 336 -5.74 -4.39 -18.87
CA LEU A 336 -4.75 -5.47 -18.84
C LEU A 336 -4.96 -6.49 -19.97
N SER A 337 -6.22 -6.83 -20.28
CA SER A 337 -6.57 -7.78 -21.36
C SER A 337 -6.15 -7.32 -22.76
N LEU A 338 -5.96 -6.00 -22.94
CA LEU A 338 -5.51 -5.41 -24.20
C LEU A 338 -3.99 -5.30 -24.32
N VAL A 339 -3.29 -5.48 -23.20
CA VAL A 339 -1.83 -5.55 -23.20
C VAL A 339 -1.42 -6.93 -23.72
N GLY A 340 -0.70 -6.98 -24.85
CA GLY A 340 -0.30 -8.20 -25.56
C GLY A 340 0.78 -9.05 -24.86
N TYR A 341 0.79 -9.09 -23.53
CA TYR A 341 1.55 -10.08 -22.77
C TYR A 341 0.78 -11.40 -22.79
N ARG A 342 0.90 -12.11 -23.92
CA ARG A 342 0.49 -13.50 -24.14
C ARG A 342 -0.20 -14.16 -22.92
N GLU A 343 -1.53 -14.11 -22.89
CA GLU A 343 -2.29 -15.27 -22.44
C GLU A 343 -1.97 -16.40 -23.44
N LYS A 344 -0.84 -17.10 -23.25
CA LYS A 344 -0.71 -18.44 -23.79
C LYS A 344 -1.81 -19.27 -23.12
N LYS A 345 -2.90 -19.52 -23.85
CA LYS A 345 -3.96 -20.50 -23.60
C LYS A 345 -3.79 -21.30 -22.30
N LYS A 346 -4.69 -21.10 -21.32
CA LYS A 346 -5.04 -22.00 -20.20
C LYS A 346 -4.01 -23.10 -19.88
N LYS A 347 -2.79 -22.72 -19.53
CA LYS A 347 -1.92 -23.56 -18.70
C LYS A 347 -1.70 -22.79 -17.41
N ILE A 348 -1.97 -23.45 -16.29
CA ILE A 348 -1.74 -22.94 -14.94
C ILE A 348 -0.33 -22.34 -14.91
N LEU A 349 -0.23 -21.04 -14.66
CA LEU A 349 1.04 -20.30 -14.67
C LEU A 349 1.93 -20.84 -13.55
N THR A 350 3.12 -21.34 -13.92
CA THR A 350 4.14 -21.80 -12.98
C THR A 350 5.17 -20.70 -12.73
N PHE A 351 5.77 -20.70 -11.53
CA PHE A 351 6.69 -19.67 -11.02
C PHE A 351 7.85 -19.30 -11.96
N GLY A 352 8.33 -20.25 -12.80
CA GLY A 352 9.39 -20.01 -13.77
C GLY A 352 8.96 -19.14 -14.96
N ASP A 353 7.71 -19.25 -15.40
CA ASP A 353 7.21 -18.55 -16.60
C ASP A 353 7.11 -17.02 -16.38
N LEU A 354 7.07 -16.57 -15.12
CA LEU A 354 7.05 -15.16 -14.73
C LEU A 354 8.41 -14.62 -14.31
N SER A 355 9.35 -15.46 -13.88
CA SER A 355 10.74 -15.03 -13.67
C SER A 355 11.47 -14.78 -14.99
N ASP A 356 11.17 -15.57 -16.02
CA ASP A 356 11.75 -15.41 -17.36
C ASP A 356 11.36 -14.07 -18.05
N LEU A 357 10.32 -13.40 -17.53
CA LEU A 357 9.91 -12.05 -17.96
C LEU A 357 10.80 -10.94 -17.37
N GLU A 358 11.52 -11.21 -16.29
CA GLU A 358 12.58 -10.33 -15.75
C GLU A 358 13.99 -10.82 -16.13
N ASP A 359 14.17 -12.12 -16.40
CA ASP A 359 15.50 -12.77 -16.55
C ASP A 359 15.95 -13.02 -18.02
N SER A 360 15.13 -12.66 -19.01
CA SER A 360 15.56 -12.64 -20.43
C SER A 360 16.40 -11.40 -20.75
N GLY A 361 17.57 -11.32 -20.13
CA GLY A 361 18.56 -10.26 -20.35
C GLY A 361 19.59 -10.24 -19.21
N LEU A 362 20.47 -11.25 -19.21
CA LEU A 362 21.44 -11.56 -18.16
C LEU A 362 22.19 -10.36 -17.58
N ILE A 363 22.33 -10.48 -16.26
CA ILE A 363 23.29 -9.87 -15.36
C ILE A 363 24.70 -9.86 -15.97
N GLU A 364 25.27 -8.66 -16.11
CA GLU A 364 26.70 -8.48 -15.92
C GLU A 364 26.93 -7.30 -14.98
N SER A 365 27.59 -7.62 -13.88
CA SER A 365 27.92 -6.72 -12.78
C SER A 365 28.86 -5.62 -13.25
N SER A 366 28.45 -4.36 -13.11
CA SER A 366 29.39 -3.28 -12.79
C SER A 366 28.77 -2.33 -11.79
N SER A 367 29.42 -2.27 -10.64
CA SER A 367 29.18 -1.37 -9.53
C SER A 367 29.61 0.05 -9.92
N GLU A 368 28.69 1.00 -9.93
CA GLU A 368 29.04 2.41 -9.74
C GLU A 368 28.09 3.02 -8.70
N HIS A 369 28.68 3.32 -7.55
CA HIS A 369 28.10 4.13 -6.50
C HIS A 369 28.09 5.58 -6.98
N GLU A 370 26.91 6.15 -7.20
CA GLU A 370 26.74 7.60 -7.19
C GLU A 370 26.10 8.03 -5.87
N ASN A 371 26.95 8.64 -5.04
CA ASN A 371 26.59 9.39 -3.85
C ASN A 371 25.79 10.63 -4.26
N ILE A 372 24.54 10.74 -3.82
CA ILE A 372 23.84 12.03 -3.76
C ILE A 372 24.04 12.57 -2.34
N SER A 373 24.99 13.49 -2.21
CA SER A 373 25.10 14.35 -1.04
C SER A 373 23.97 15.38 -1.08
N MET A 374 23.08 15.37 -0.08
CA MET A 374 22.26 16.54 0.21
C MET A 374 22.95 17.35 1.29
N HIS A 375 23.44 18.52 0.88
CA HIS A 375 24.03 19.54 1.71
C HIS A 375 22.90 20.18 2.54
N LEU A 376 22.90 19.95 3.85
CA LEU A 376 22.13 20.74 4.82
C LEU A 376 23.13 21.57 5.59
N GLY A 377 23.03 22.90 5.44
CA GLY A 377 23.83 23.86 6.16
C GLY A 377 23.61 23.73 7.67
N HIS A 378 24.73 23.60 8.39
CA HIS A 378 24.81 23.84 9.83
C HIS A 378 24.58 25.34 10.10
N GLU A 379 23.79 25.63 11.12
CA GLU A 379 24.16 26.66 12.09
C GLU A 379 24.03 26.04 13.49
N ASP A 380 25.17 25.94 14.16
CA ASP A 380 25.35 25.51 15.53
C ASP A 380 24.90 26.60 16.50
N THR A 381 24.26 26.20 17.61
CA THR A 381 24.60 26.79 18.91
C THR A 381 24.49 25.72 20.00
N MET A 382 25.63 25.46 20.61
CA MET A 382 25.94 24.45 21.63
C MET A 382 25.40 24.79 23.02
N ALA A 383 24.92 23.76 23.74
CA ALA A 383 25.19 23.41 25.14
C ALA A 383 24.23 22.26 25.51
N GLY A 384 24.61 21.06 25.96
CA GLY A 384 25.84 20.55 26.54
C GLY A 384 25.51 19.91 27.89
N VAL A 385 25.13 18.63 27.92
CA VAL A 385 25.30 17.69 29.05
C VAL A 385 25.29 16.25 28.49
N GLU A 386 26.45 15.59 28.56
CA GLU A 386 26.60 14.13 28.48
C GLU A 386 26.12 13.51 29.80
N ASP A 387 25.43 12.37 29.77
CA ASP A 387 25.97 11.16 30.39
C ASP A 387 25.23 9.90 29.91
N ASP A 388 25.96 8.80 29.96
CA ASP A 388 25.68 7.45 29.51
C ASP A 388 24.40 6.81 30.08
N LEU A 389 23.86 5.81 29.37
CA LEU A 389 23.67 4.44 29.91
C LEU A 389 23.09 3.50 28.84
N LEU A 390 23.93 2.53 28.48
CA LEU A 390 23.62 1.31 27.76
C LEU A 390 22.88 0.30 28.66
N ALA A 391 22.24 -0.70 28.02
CA ALA A 391 21.52 -1.86 28.56
C ALA A 391 20.03 -1.60 28.90
N GLY A 392 19.08 -2.49 28.61
CA GLY A 392 19.16 -3.92 28.32
C GLY A 392 18.01 -4.40 27.43
N ASN A 393 18.27 -5.49 26.75
CA ASN A 393 17.40 -6.13 25.78
C ASN A 393 17.27 -7.58 26.24
N ASP A 394 16.39 -7.85 27.20
CA ASP A 394 16.24 -9.19 27.79
C ASP A 394 15.07 -9.96 27.20
N GLU A 395 15.44 -11.06 26.54
CA GLU A 395 14.64 -12.26 26.35
C GLU A 395 14.39 -12.89 27.73
N MET A 396 13.16 -12.79 28.26
CA MET A 396 12.80 -13.54 29.46
C MET A 396 12.46 -15.00 29.10
N ASN A 397 13.46 -15.87 29.27
CA ASN A 397 13.26 -17.26 29.63
C ASN A 397 12.99 -17.32 31.15
N ILE A 398 11.81 -17.83 31.52
CA ILE A 398 11.51 -18.16 32.91
C ILE A 398 12.06 -19.57 33.16
N GLY A 399 13.17 -19.64 33.89
CA GLY A 399 13.68 -20.87 34.50
C GLY A 399 13.44 -20.80 36.00
N GLU A 400 12.68 -21.75 36.50
CA GLU A 400 12.46 -22.03 37.92
C GLU A 400 13.80 -22.33 38.62
N ILE A 401 14.06 -21.72 39.79
CA ILE A 401 15.05 -22.23 40.76
C ILE A 401 14.50 -22.09 42.18
N GLY A 402 14.57 -23.21 42.90
CA GLY A 402 14.65 -23.31 44.36
C GLY A 402 14.13 -24.67 44.79
N LEU A 403 14.89 -25.62 45.35
CA LEU A 403 16.17 -25.55 46.07
C LEU A 403 16.85 -26.92 46.00
N ALA A 404 18.17 -26.92 45.88
CA ALA A 404 19.02 -28.04 46.26
C ALA A 404 19.47 -27.84 47.71
N ASN A 405 19.48 -28.90 48.53
CA ASN A 405 20.73 -29.35 49.12
C ASN A 405 20.61 -30.73 49.78
N TRP A 406 21.73 -31.44 49.62
CA TRP A 406 22.03 -32.79 50.03
C TRP A 406 22.46 -32.88 51.51
N ASN A 407 22.18 -34.06 52.07
CA ASN A 407 23.00 -34.88 52.97
C ASN A 407 23.13 -34.61 54.48
N SER A 408 22.56 -35.60 55.20
CA SER A 408 23.24 -36.57 56.07
C SER A 408 23.47 -36.20 57.53
N GLU A 409 22.77 -36.91 58.44
CA GLU A 409 23.40 -37.60 59.56
C GLU A 409 22.47 -38.66 60.19
N LYS A 410 23.03 -39.86 60.40
CA LYS A 410 22.86 -40.83 61.52
C LYS A 410 21.51 -40.76 62.29
N SER A 411 20.76 -41.84 62.43
CA SER A 411 21.16 -43.13 63.01
C SER A 411 20.06 -44.16 62.82
#